data_AF-A0A317VRU4-F1
#
_entry.id   AF-A0A317VRU4-F1
#
_cell.length_a   1.000
_cell.length_b   1.000
_cell.length_c   1.000
_cell.angle_alpha   90.00
_cell.angle_beta   90.00
_cell.angle_gamma   90.00
#
_symmetry.space_group_name_H-M   'P 1'
#
loop_
_entity.id
_entity.type
_entity.pdbx_description
1 polymer ?
#
loop_
_entity_poly.entity_id
_entity_poly.type
_entity_poly.pdbx_seq_one_letter_code
_entity_poly.pdbx_strand_id
1 'polypeptide(L)'
;MLSLGSYMYLIVSSTAAIKTSVRQFLFTVAIRVNETFDILADNLAGGDYDSTQIAPASYSPMQGDTITFLLMGITCHYEYLNAEQIHLNAVNSNDTVIVFGQGAQHGIYTCTDCESYPGEFGDTVRTCFDYVTEWLGKSGRFL
;
A
#
# COMPACT_ATOMS: atom_id res chain seq x y z
N MET A 1 -19.86 -0.32 -23.02
CA MET A 1 -19.97 -0.30 -21.56
C MET A 1 -18.93 -1.28 -21.02
N LEU A 2 -17.78 -0.77 -20.56
CA LEU A 2 -16.74 -1.58 -19.95
C LEU A 2 -16.86 -1.42 -18.43
N SER A 3 -17.00 -2.55 -17.74
CA SER A 3 -17.08 -2.67 -16.29
C SER A 3 -15.76 -2.24 -15.65
N LEU A 4 -15.79 -1.23 -14.78
CA LEU A 4 -14.66 -0.82 -13.95
C LEU A 4 -14.44 -1.89 -12.86
N GLY A 5 -13.38 -2.67 -12.99
CA GLY A 5 -12.99 -3.68 -12.02
C GLY A 5 -12.33 -3.06 -10.79
N SER A 6 -12.74 -3.48 -9.60
CA SER A 6 -12.03 -3.21 -8.35
C SER A 6 -10.79 -4.11 -8.26
N TYR A 7 -9.61 -3.53 -8.07
CA TYR A 7 -8.36 -4.27 -7.93
C TYR A 7 -7.98 -4.37 -6.45
N MET A 8 -7.92 -5.59 -5.92
CA MET A 8 -7.35 -5.89 -4.61
C MET A 8 -5.94 -6.44 -4.82
N TYR A 9 -4.91 -5.70 -4.38
CA TYR A 9 -3.53 -6.17 -4.42
C TYR A 9 -3.25 -7.04 -3.19
N LEU A 10 -3.09 -8.35 -3.41
CA LEU A 10 -2.64 -9.30 -2.40
C LEU A 10 -1.15 -9.62 -2.66
N ILE A 11 -0.25 -9.17 -1.78
CA ILE A 11 1.17 -9.56 -1.85
C ILE A 11 1.30 -10.95 -1.23
N VAL A 12 1.46 -11.97 -2.08
CA VAL A 12 1.74 -13.35 -1.63
C VAL A 12 3.25 -13.49 -1.42
N SER A 13 3.69 -13.58 -0.16
CA SER A 13 5.07 -13.95 0.17
C SER A 13 5.26 -15.45 -0.06
N SER A 14 6.05 -15.81 -1.08
CA SER A 14 6.56 -17.16 -1.25
C SER A 14 8.05 -17.16 -0.92
N THR A 15 8.47 -18.05 -0.02
CA THR A 15 9.87 -18.33 0.27
C THR A 15 10.54 -18.96 -0.96
N ALA A 16 10.95 -18.13 -1.92
CA ALA A 16 11.69 -18.55 -3.09
C ALA A 16 12.62 -17.43 -3.56
N ALA A 17 13.90 -17.73 -3.74
CA ALA A 17 14.81 -16.81 -4.42
C ALA A 17 14.35 -16.65 -5.88
N ILE A 18 14.09 -15.42 -6.30
CA ILE A 18 13.70 -15.13 -7.69
C ILE A 18 14.92 -15.39 -8.58
N LYS A 19 14.91 -16.51 -9.33
CA LYS A 19 15.92 -16.77 -10.37
C LYS A 19 15.69 -15.77 -11.50
N THR A 20 16.56 -14.76 -11.58
CA THR A 20 16.42 -13.65 -12.51
C THR A 20 17.75 -13.27 -13.12
N SER A 21 17.74 -12.65 -14.30
CA SER A 21 18.94 -12.00 -14.84
C SER A 21 19.14 -10.63 -14.20
N VAL A 22 20.36 -10.09 -14.22
CA VAL A 22 20.62 -8.72 -13.76
C VAL A 22 19.71 -7.72 -14.48
N ARG A 23 19.53 -7.87 -15.80
CA ARG A 23 18.63 -7.00 -16.58
C ARG A 23 17.19 -7.06 -16.09
N GLN A 24 16.68 -8.26 -15.83
CA GLN A 24 15.31 -8.44 -15.37
C GLN A 24 15.14 -7.89 -13.94
N PHE A 25 16.09 -8.13 -13.05
CA PHE A 25 16.08 -7.54 -11.71
C PHE A 25 16.03 -6.00 -11.77
N LEU A 26 16.90 -5.39 -12.57
CA LEU A 26 16.98 -3.93 -12.70
C LEU A 26 15.74 -3.31 -13.33
N PHE A 27 15.00 -4.05 -14.16
CA PHE A 27 13.80 -3.55 -14.82
C PHE A 27 12.51 -3.82 -14.04
N THR A 28 12.48 -4.91 -13.27
CA THR A 28 11.24 -5.37 -12.60
C THR A 28 11.21 -5.04 -11.12
N VAL A 29 12.37 -5.03 -10.45
CA VAL A 29 12.45 -4.99 -8.98
C VAL A 29 13.09 -3.70 -8.49
N ALA A 30 14.24 -3.32 -9.07
CA ALA A 30 15.01 -2.19 -8.58
C ALA A 30 14.28 -0.85 -8.78
N ILE A 31 14.24 -0.03 -7.72
CA ILE A 31 13.81 1.36 -7.78
C ILE A 31 15.04 2.23 -8.03
N ARG A 32 15.02 3.03 -9.09
CA ARG A 32 16.03 4.09 -9.31
C ARG A 32 15.81 5.22 -8.32
N VAL A 33 16.88 5.94 -8.01
CA VAL A 33 16.83 7.11 -7.15
C VAL A 33 17.48 8.31 -7.86
N ASN A 34 17.08 9.51 -7.49
CA ASN A 34 17.63 10.77 -8.01
C ASN A 34 18.57 11.44 -7.00
N GLU A 35 19.05 12.64 -7.33
CA GLU A 35 19.98 13.41 -6.51
C GLU A 35 19.42 13.86 -5.14
N THR A 36 18.11 13.77 -4.93
CA THR A 36 17.44 14.09 -3.66
C THR A 36 17.16 12.87 -2.80
N PHE A 37 17.73 11.72 -3.13
CA PHE A 37 17.58 10.50 -2.34
C PHE A 37 18.02 10.70 -0.90
N ASP A 38 17.12 10.40 0.04
CA ASP A 38 17.41 10.44 1.46
C ASP A 38 16.55 9.44 2.24
N ILE A 39 17.10 8.95 3.36
CA ILE A 39 16.39 8.12 4.34
C ILE A 39 16.10 9.01 5.54
N LEU A 40 14.85 9.45 5.66
CA LEU A 40 14.40 10.34 6.72
C LEU A 40 13.93 9.53 7.93
N ALA A 41 13.65 10.22 9.04
CA ALA A 41 13.20 9.58 10.28
C ALA A 41 11.87 8.80 10.10
N ASP A 42 11.02 9.27 9.21
CA ASP A 42 9.66 8.80 8.98
C ASP A 42 9.32 8.57 7.50
N ASN A 43 10.28 8.75 6.58
CA ASN A 43 10.00 8.70 5.14
C ASN A 43 11.22 8.35 4.27
N LEU A 44 10.98 8.04 2.99
CA LEU A 44 11.98 7.90 1.95
C LEU A 44 11.76 8.97 0.86
N ALA A 45 12.81 9.71 0.49
CA ALA A 45 12.77 10.74 -0.54
C ALA A 45 13.55 10.32 -1.79
N GLY A 46 13.25 10.95 -2.94
CA GLY A 46 14.06 10.83 -4.16
C GLY A 46 13.95 9.51 -4.93
N GLY A 47 12.94 8.69 -4.68
CA GLY A 47 12.65 7.47 -5.46
C GLY A 47 11.96 7.77 -6.79
N ASP A 48 12.47 7.22 -7.90
CA ASP A 48 11.79 7.15 -9.19
C ASP A 48 10.92 5.88 -9.20
N TYR A 49 9.70 5.96 -8.67
CA TYR A 49 8.84 4.79 -8.51
C TYR A 49 8.43 4.19 -9.86
N ASP A 50 8.26 5.00 -10.90
CA ASP A 50 7.94 4.55 -12.28
C ASP A 50 9.06 3.71 -12.91
N SER A 51 10.24 3.64 -12.29
CA SER A 51 11.37 2.81 -12.74
C SER A 51 11.17 1.30 -12.58
N THR A 52 10.16 0.87 -11.83
CA THR A 52 9.92 -0.54 -11.47
C THR A 52 8.48 -0.95 -11.68
N GLN A 53 8.27 -2.25 -11.92
CA GLN A 53 6.94 -2.82 -12.13
C GLN A 53 6.27 -3.29 -10.83
N ILE A 54 7.01 -3.34 -9.72
CA ILE A 54 6.52 -3.93 -8.46
C ILE A 54 6.31 -2.92 -7.34
N ALA A 55 6.80 -1.68 -7.47
CA ALA A 55 6.51 -0.68 -6.45
C ALA A 55 5.02 -0.36 -6.51
N PRO A 56 4.27 -0.52 -5.41
CA PRO A 56 2.86 -0.12 -5.39
C PRO A 56 2.69 1.37 -5.78
N ALA A 57 3.66 2.21 -5.42
CA ALA A 57 3.73 3.63 -5.78
C ALA A 57 4.00 3.90 -7.28
N SER A 58 4.37 2.89 -8.08
CA SER A 58 4.58 3.00 -9.54
C SER A 58 3.31 2.78 -10.35
N TYR A 59 2.19 2.51 -9.68
CA TYR A 59 0.94 2.20 -10.36
C TYR A 59 0.37 3.46 -11.05
N SER A 60 0.39 3.44 -12.38
CA SER A 60 0.08 4.55 -13.29
C SER A 60 -1.40 5.01 -13.41
N PRO A 61 -2.48 4.33 -12.97
CA PRO A 61 -3.82 4.94 -13.07
C PRO A 61 -4.01 6.17 -12.18
N MET A 62 -3.04 6.47 -11.32
CA MET A 62 -2.90 7.76 -10.62
C MET A 62 -2.57 8.93 -11.56
N GLN A 63 -2.26 8.65 -12.84
CA GLN A 63 -1.88 9.63 -13.85
C GLN A 63 -2.98 9.88 -14.91
N GLY A 64 -4.05 9.07 -15.01
CA GLY A 64 -4.96 9.10 -16.17
C GLY A 64 -6.46 9.22 -15.90
N ASP A 65 -6.99 8.56 -14.87
CA ASP A 65 -8.43 8.50 -14.60
C ASP A 65 -8.75 8.84 -13.13
N THR A 66 -9.90 9.47 -12.89
CA THR A 66 -10.38 9.80 -11.53
C THR A 66 -10.85 8.53 -10.83
N ILE A 67 -9.92 7.78 -10.25
CA ILE A 67 -10.24 6.54 -9.53
C ILE A 67 -10.39 6.85 -8.04
N THR A 68 -11.52 6.42 -7.49
CA THR A 68 -11.75 6.36 -6.05
C THR A 68 -11.07 5.13 -5.46
N PHE A 69 -10.17 5.29 -4.49
CA PHE A 69 -9.54 4.14 -3.83
C PHE A 69 -9.27 4.36 -2.34
N LEU A 70 -9.26 3.25 -1.60
CA LEU A 70 -8.89 3.16 -0.19
C LEU A 70 -7.47 2.61 -0.07
N LEU A 71 -6.64 3.33 0.67
CA LEU A 71 -5.31 2.89 1.09
C LEU A 71 -5.35 2.59 2.58
N MET A 72 -4.91 1.41 2.97
CA MET A 72 -4.83 1.01 4.37
C MET A 72 -3.38 0.66 4.71
N GLY A 73 -2.74 1.54 5.47
CA GLY A 73 -1.47 1.24 6.14
C GLY A 73 -1.69 0.49 7.45
N ILE A 74 -0.63 -0.10 7.97
CA ILE A 74 -0.65 -0.90 9.21
C ILE A 74 0.50 -0.44 10.11
N THR A 75 0.24 -0.12 11.37
CA THR A 75 1.22 0.65 12.17
C THR A 75 2.30 -0.21 12.82
N CYS A 76 2.13 -1.53 12.88
CA CYS A 76 3.11 -2.46 13.47
C CYS A 76 3.99 -3.14 12.41
N HIS A 77 4.05 -2.58 11.20
CA HIS A 77 4.91 -3.03 10.13
C HIS A 77 5.25 -1.88 9.18
N TYR A 78 6.36 -1.94 8.44
CA TYR A 78 6.82 -0.81 7.61
C TYR A 78 5.94 -0.48 6.40
N GLU A 79 4.96 -1.34 6.07
CA GLU A 79 4.13 -1.19 4.88
C GLU A 79 3.19 0.04 4.91
N TYR A 80 2.99 0.68 6.07
CA TYR A 80 2.28 1.97 6.12
C TYR A 80 2.96 3.06 5.27
N LEU A 81 4.29 3.01 5.13
CA LEU A 81 5.05 3.93 4.27
C LEU A 81 4.64 3.80 2.80
N ASN A 82 4.35 2.58 2.35
CA ASN A 82 3.86 2.37 0.99
C ASN A 82 2.47 2.99 0.80
N ALA A 83 1.56 2.83 1.77
CA ALA A 83 0.24 3.45 1.70
C ALA A 83 0.34 4.98 1.62
N GLU A 84 1.23 5.58 2.41
CA GLU A 84 1.48 7.03 2.38
C GLU A 84 2.08 7.48 1.04
N GLN A 85 3.09 6.79 0.53
CA GLN A 85 3.72 7.12 -0.75
C GLN A 85 2.74 7.03 -1.93
N ILE A 86 1.88 6.01 -1.94
CA ILE A 86 0.79 5.92 -2.92
C ILE A 86 -0.14 7.12 -2.75
N HIS A 87 -0.55 7.47 -1.54
CA HIS A 87 -1.45 8.61 -1.33
C HIS A 87 -0.84 9.93 -1.82
N LEU A 88 0.45 10.17 -1.56
CA LEU A 88 1.16 11.38 -2.01
C LEU A 88 1.31 11.44 -3.54
N ASN A 89 1.49 10.29 -4.18
CA ASN A 89 1.60 10.20 -5.64
C ASN A 89 0.23 10.24 -6.34
N ALA A 90 -0.87 10.33 -5.60
CA ALA A 90 -2.24 10.28 -6.11
C ALA A 90 -2.75 11.59 -6.70
N VAL A 91 -1.87 12.33 -7.37
CA VAL A 91 -2.09 13.73 -7.76
C VAL A 91 -3.32 13.96 -8.63
N ASN A 92 -3.79 12.95 -9.38
CA ASN A 92 -4.98 13.07 -10.25
C ASN A 92 -6.25 12.42 -9.68
N SER A 93 -6.22 11.91 -8.44
CA SER A 93 -7.43 11.39 -7.80
C SER A 93 -8.10 12.45 -6.92
N ASN A 94 -9.41 12.63 -7.11
CA ASN A 94 -10.23 13.57 -6.34
C ASN A 94 -10.92 12.91 -5.12
N ASP A 95 -10.72 11.62 -4.91
CA ASP A 95 -11.42 10.84 -3.87
C ASP A 95 -10.51 9.70 -3.36
N THR A 96 -9.44 10.11 -2.68
CA THR A 96 -8.52 9.20 -1.98
C THR A 96 -8.81 9.19 -0.49
N VAL A 97 -8.88 7.99 0.08
CA VAL A 97 -8.94 7.80 1.54
C VAL A 97 -7.71 7.00 1.95
N ILE A 98 -6.98 7.51 2.92
CA ILE A 98 -5.92 6.77 3.61
C ILE A 98 -6.31 6.57 5.07
N VAL A 99 -6.09 5.35 5.57
CA VAL A 99 -6.26 5.00 6.98
C VAL A 99 -5.12 4.13 7.47
N PHE A 100 -4.92 4.10 8.78
CA PHE A 100 -3.89 3.30 9.42
C PHE A 100 -4.51 2.38 10.46
N GLY A 101 -4.43 1.07 10.22
CA GLY A 101 -4.83 0.04 11.17
C GLY A 101 -3.82 -0.08 12.30
N GLN A 102 -4.17 0.46 13.46
CA GLN A 102 -3.30 0.40 14.64
C GLN A 102 -3.11 -1.05 15.09
N GLY A 103 -1.88 -1.44 15.41
CA GLY A 103 -1.58 -2.76 15.96
C GLY A 103 -1.45 -3.89 14.94
N ALA A 104 -1.77 -3.64 13.67
CA ALA A 104 -1.70 -4.65 12.62
C ALA A 104 -0.27 -4.81 12.05
N GLN A 105 0.13 -6.05 11.77
CA GLN A 105 1.38 -6.40 11.07
C GLN A 105 1.13 -6.91 9.64
N HIS A 106 2.19 -7.27 8.91
CA HIS A 106 2.08 -7.76 7.52
C HIS A 106 1.03 -8.88 7.45
N GLY A 107 0.05 -8.72 6.54
CA GLY A 107 -1.10 -9.61 6.44
C GLY A 107 -2.25 -9.28 7.38
N ILE A 108 -2.29 -8.06 7.93
CA ILE A 108 -3.37 -7.47 8.76
C ILE A 108 -3.68 -8.18 10.09
N TYR A 109 -2.84 -9.13 10.50
CA TYR A 109 -2.95 -9.81 11.79
C TYR A 109 -2.52 -8.90 12.94
N THR A 110 -3.02 -9.20 14.14
CA THR A 110 -2.64 -8.47 15.34
C THR A 110 -1.16 -8.73 15.65
N CYS A 111 -0.37 -7.67 15.84
CA CYS A 111 1.00 -7.78 16.34
C CYS A 111 0.97 -7.93 17.87
N THR A 112 0.90 -9.16 18.36
CA THR A 112 0.95 -9.43 19.82
C THR A 112 2.25 -8.97 20.45
N ASP A 113 3.36 -9.03 19.71
CA ASP A 113 4.69 -8.61 20.19
C ASP A 113 4.81 -7.09 20.35
N CYS A 114 3.91 -6.34 19.70
CA CYS A 114 3.86 -4.89 19.75
C CYS A 114 2.96 -4.36 20.87
N GLU A 115 2.21 -5.23 21.55
CA GLU A 115 1.29 -4.84 22.62
C GLU A 115 2.03 -4.45 23.89
N SER A 116 1.64 -3.33 24.50
CA SER A 116 2.05 -2.88 25.82
C SER A 116 1.37 -3.69 26.93
N TYR A 117 0.22 -4.28 26.63
CA TYR A 117 -0.52 -5.19 27.52
C TYR A 117 -1.34 -6.18 26.68
N PRO A 118 -1.61 -7.41 27.19
CA PRO A 118 -2.30 -8.43 26.41
C PRO A 118 -3.65 -7.97 25.87
N GLY A 119 -3.82 -8.04 24.55
CA GLY A 119 -5.05 -7.69 23.84
C GLY A 119 -5.24 -6.21 23.54
N GLU A 120 -4.21 -5.36 23.68
CA GLU A 120 -4.25 -3.92 23.37
C GLU A 120 -4.90 -3.62 22.02
N PHE A 121 -4.59 -4.43 21.00
CA PHE A 121 -5.03 -4.17 19.62
C PHE A 121 -6.23 -5.02 19.18
N GLY A 122 -6.65 -5.98 20.00
CA GLY A 122 -7.80 -6.84 19.71
C GLY A 122 -7.68 -7.63 18.41
N ASP A 123 -8.79 -7.78 17.68
CA ASP A 123 -8.85 -8.46 16.37
C ASP A 123 -8.67 -7.43 15.25
N THR A 124 -7.43 -7.26 14.79
CA THR A 124 -7.12 -6.31 13.72
C THR A 124 -7.64 -6.79 12.36
N VAL A 125 -7.76 -8.10 12.14
CA VAL A 125 -8.29 -8.64 10.89
C VAL A 125 -9.74 -8.19 10.73
N ARG A 126 -10.55 -8.41 11.77
CA ARG A 126 -11.93 -7.94 11.80
C ARG A 126 -12.00 -6.43 11.67
N THR A 127 -11.21 -5.68 12.43
CA THR A 127 -11.20 -4.22 12.39
C THR A 127 -10.91 -3.67 10.99
N CYS A 128 -9.91 -4.23 10.31
CA CYS A 128 -9.57 -3.87 8.94
C CYS A 128 -10.72 -4.19 7.97
N PHE A 129 -11.30 -5.38 8.02
CA PHE A 129 -12.40 -5.77 7.13
C PHE A 129 -13.72 -5.04 7.43
N ASP A 130 -14.02 -4.73 8.68
CA ASP A 130 -15.17 -3.93 9.08
C ASP A 130 -15.03 -2.52 8.48
N TYR A 131 -13.85 -1.90 8.57
CA TYR A 131 -13.60 -0.60 7.94
C TYR A 131 -13.72 -0.65 6.41
N VAL A 132 -13.16 -1.68 5.77
CA VAL A 132 -13.33 -1.88 4.33
C VAL A 132 -14.81 -1.97 4.00
N THR A 133 -15.58 -2.78 4.72
CA THR A 133 -17.03 -2.95 4.50
C THR A 133 -17.78 -1.62 4.65
N GLU A 134 -17.50 -0.85 5.70
CA GLU A 134 -18.10 0.47 5.92
C GLU A 134 -17.73 1.46 4.81
N TRP A 135 -16.46 1.46 4.38
CA TRP A 135 -16.01 2.31 3.29
C TRP A 135 -16.74 1.95 1.99
N LEU A 136 -16.79 0.66 1.64
CA LEU A 136 -17.48 0.17 0.45
C LEU A 136 -18.99 0.48 0.48
N GLY A 137 -19.61 0.49 1.67
CA GLY A 137 -21.04 0.77 1.85
C GLY A 137 -21.44 2.25 1.69
N LYS A 138 -20.49 3.18 1.54
CA LYS A 138 -20.80 4.61 1.34
C LYS A 138 -21.37 4.86 -0.06
N SER A 139 -22.32 5.79 -0.14
CA SER A 139 -22.87 6.26 -1.42
C SER A 139 -21.75 6.70 -2.37
N GLY A 140 -21.81 6.25 -3.63
CA GLY A 140 -20.83 6.60 -4.67
C GLY A 140 -19.58 5.72 -4.74
N ARG A 141 -19.47 4.66 -3.92
CA ARG A 141 -18.33 3.71 -3.97
C ARG A 141 -18.58 2.51 -4.89
N PHE A 142 -19.84 2.08 -5.02
CA PHE A 142 -20.32 1.10 -6.01
C PHE A 142 -21.63 1.58 -6.62
N LEU A 143 -21.80 1.35 -7.93
CA LEU A 143 -23.06 1.47 -8.66
C LEU A 143 -23.86 0.16 -8.55
#